data_AF-A0A2M8NW20-F1
#
_entry.id   AF-A0A2M8NW20-F1
#
_cell.length_a   1.000
_cell.length_b   1.000
_cell.length_c   1.000
_cell.angle_alpha   90.00
_cell.angle_beta   90.00
_cell.angle_gamma   90.00
#
_symmetry.space_group_name_H-M   'P 1'
#
loop_
_entity.id
_entity.type
_entity.pdbx_description
1 polymer ?
#
loop_
_entity_poly.entity_id
_entity_poly.type
_entity_poly.pdbx_seq_one_letter_code
_entity_poly.pdbx_strand_id
1 'polypeptide(L)'
;MPKKDAKQPTFWEQITSMNRLLRLFVVTIFAISTTLAISPLIDSIYLQYFFSPETRIIPSLIAMIGGVCMYIVGWIYLVGSARQIILVTRGLKWYMYIGIGTIIIILLWMTGLLLVSL
;
A
#
# COMPACT_ATOMS: atom_id res chain seq x y z
N MET A 1 27.43 37.37 11.18
CA MET A 1 26.87 36.02 11.41
C MET A 1 26.40 35.47 10.07
N PRO A 2 27.05 34.45 9.49
CA PRO A 2 26.57 33.84 8.26
C PRO A 2 25.21 33.18 8.51
N LYS A 3 24.19 33.55 7.72
CA LYS A 3 22.90 32.87 7.67
C LYS A 3 23.17 31.43 7.23
N LYS A 4 22.92 30.47 8.11
CA LYS A 4 23.01 29.04 7.81
C LYS A 4 22.00 28.74 6.71
N ASP A 5 22.47 28.40 5.52
CA ASP A 5 21.62 28.07 4.38
C ASP A 5 20.69 26.92 4.76
N ALA A 6 19.39 27.21 4.87
CA ALA A 6 18.38 26.23 5.22
C ALA A 6 18.21 25.28 4.03
N LYS A 7 18.89 24.14 4.09
CA LYS A 7 18.76 23.06 3.10
C LYS A 7 17.29 22.62 3.07
N GLN A 8 16.66 22.63 1.89
CA GLN A 8 15.26 22.23 1.77
C GLN A 8 15.09 20.77 2.24
N PRO A 9 14.03 20.46 3.02
CA PRO A 9 13.80 19.12 3.52
C PRO A 9 13.58 18.17 2.35
N THR A 10 14.29 17.04 2.36
CA THR A 10 14.13 16.01 1.34
C THR A 10 12.73 15.40 1.42
N PHE A 11 12.23 14.87 0.30
CA PHE A 11 10.92 14.20 0.24
C PHE A 11 10.72 13.15 1.35
N TRP A 12 11.78 12.40 1.68
CA TRP A 12 11.74 11.38 2.72
C TRP A 12 11.61 11.97 4.13
N GLU A 13 12.30 13.08 4.40
CA GLU A 13 12.17 13.80 5.67
C GLU A 13 10.75 14.32 5.85
N GLN A 14 10.15 14.85 4.77
CA GLN A 14 8.75 15.31 4.78
C GLN A 14 7.80 14.17 5.16
N ILE A 15 7.92 12.99 4.54
CA ILE A 15 7.10 11.82 4.89
C ILE A 15 7.27 11.42 6.37
N THR A 16 8.51 11.36 6.86
CA THR A 16 8.77 10.96 8.25
C THR A 16 8.29 12.01 9.26
N SER A 17 8.22 13.28 8.87
CA SER A 17 7.75 14.39 9.69
C SER A 17 6.22 14.51 9.76
N MET A 18 5.48 13.76 8.95
CA MET A 18 4.02 13.77 8.96
C MET A 18 3.46 13.34 10.33
N ASN A 19 2.30 13.88 10.69
CA ASN A 19 1.60 13.45 11.90
C ASN A 19 1.18 11.96 11.79
N ARG A 20 0.99 11.32 12.94
CA ARG A 20 0.70 9.87 13.00
C ARG A 20 -0.58 9.48 12.25
N LEU A 21 -1.58 10.36 12.23
CA LEU A 21 -2.86 10.11 11.56
C LEU A 21 -2.70 10.04 10.04
N LEU A 22 -1.94 10.95 9.44
CA LEU A 22 -1.67 10.93 8.00
C LEU A 22 -0.83 9.71 7.62
N ARG A 23 0.16 9.35 8.44
CA ARG A 23 0.95 8.12 8.21
C ARG A 23 0.07 6.88 8.26
N LEU A 24 -0.85 6.82 9.23
CA LEU A 24 -1.83 5.74 9.33
C LEU A 24 -2.74 5.68 8.10
N PHE A 25 -3.22 6.83 7.63
CA PHE A 25 -4.06 6.92 6.45
C PHE A 25 -3.34 6.42 5.19
N VAL A 26 -2.07 6.79 4.99
CA VAL A 26 -1.24 6.27 3.90
C VAL A 26 -1.11 4.75 3.98
N VAL A 27 -0.84 4.20 5.17
CA VAL A 27 -0.76 2.74 5.36
C VAL A 27 -2.08 2.04 5.05
N THR A 28 -3.20 2.60 5.50
CA THR A 28 -4.54 2.05 5.22
C THR A 28 -4.85 2.07 3.73
N ILE A 29 -4.55 3.17 3.02
CA ILE A 29 -4.73 3.25 1.57
C ILE A 29 -3.90 2.16 0.88
N PHE A 30 -2.61 2.04 1.22
CA PHE A 30 -1.74 1.04 0.58
C PHE A 30 -2.21 -0.39 0.86
N ALA A 31 -2.71 -0.68 2.07
CA ALA A 31 -3.27 -1.97 2.41
C ALA A 31 -4.52 -2.30 1.57
N ILE A 32 -5.46 -1.36 1.47
CA ILE A 32 -6.68 -1.52 0.66
C ILE A 32 -6.32 -1.66 -0.82
N SER A 33 -5.42 -0.82 -1.32
CA SER A 33 -4.92 -0.90 -2.70
C SER A 33 -4.23 -2.24 -2.97
N THR A 34 -3.49 -2.78 -2.01
CA THR A 34 -2.87 -4.11 -2.18
C THR A 34 -3.93 -5.20 -2.27
N THR A 35 -4.94 -5.20 -1.41
CA THR A 35 -6.06 -6.16 -1.49
C THR A 35 -6.73 -6.08 -2.86
N LEU A 36 -7.14 -4.88 -3.29
CA LEU A 36 -7.82 -4.67 -4.57
C LEU A 36 -6.95 -5.06 -5.78
N ALA A 37 -5.64 -4.76 -5.73
CA ALA A 37 -4.72 -5.08 -6.81
C ALA A 37 -4.44 -6.59 -6.94
N ILE A 38 -4.55 -7.36 -5.85
CA ILE A 38 -4.29 -8.81 -5.90
C ILE A 38 -5.59 -9.60 -6.14
N SER A 39 -6.75 -9.07 -5.74
CA SER A 39 -8.05 -9.74 -5.84
C SER A 39 -8.32 -10.42 -7.20
N PRO A 40 -8.32 -9.73 -8.36
CA PRO A 40 -8.70 -10.38 -9.60
C PRO A 40 -7.66 -11.40 -10.10
N LEU A 41 -6.39 -11.27 -9.68
CA LEU A 41 -5.39 -12.31 -9.92
C LEU A 41 -5.78 -13.59 -9.15
N ILE A 42 -6.09 -13.48 -7.85
CA ILE A 42 -6.54 -14.62 -7.04
C ILE A 42 -7.85 -15.19 -7.60
N ASP A 43 -8.81 -14.33 -7.94
CA ASP A 43 -10.09 -14.76 -8.49
C ASP A 43 -9.91 -15.52 -9.81
N SER A 44 -9.03 -15.03 -10.70
CA SER A 44 -8.75 -15.70 -11.98
C SER A 44 -8.18 -17.11 -11.78
N ILE A 45 -7.25 -17.28 -10.83
CA ILE A 45 -6.65 -18.57 -10.50
C ILE A 45 -7.69 -19.48 -9.83
N TYR A 46 -8.46 -18.95 -8.88
CA TYR A 46 -9.48 -19.72 -8.18
C TYR A 46 -10.55 -20.24 -9.13
N LEU A 47 -11.05 -19.39 -10.03
CA LEU A 47 -12.08 -19.76 -11.01
C LEU A 47 -11.59 -20.82 -12.01
N GLN A 48 -10.31 -20.78 -12.40
CA GLN A 48 -9.74 -21.73 -13.35
C GLN A 48 -9.44 -23.10 -12.74
N TYR A 49 -9.00 -23.16 -11.47
CA TYR A 49 -8.44 -24.39 -10.91
C TYR A 49 -9.20 -24.96 -9.70
N PHE A 50 -9.91 -24.14 -8.93
CA PHE A 50 -10.41 -24.51 -7.60
C PHE A 50 -11.89 -24.19 -7.36
N PHE A 51 -12.65 -23.80 -8.39
CA PHE A 51 -14.01 -23.33 -8.20
C PHE A 51 -14.96 -24.42 -7.66
N SER A 52 -15.44 -24.20 -6.44
CA SER A 52 -16.63 -24.84 -5.88
C SER A 52 -17.57 -23.79 -5.28
N PRO A 53 -18.91 -23.96 -5.38
CA PRO A 53 -19.87 -23.08 -4.74
C PRO A 53 -19.67 -22.94 -3.22
N GLU A 54 -19.17 -23.99 -2.56
CA GLU A 54 -18.98 -24.05 -1.11
C GLU A 54 -17.79 -23.22 -0.64
N THR A 55 -16.80 -22.97 -1.51
CA THR A 55 -15.52 -22.33 -1.16
C THR A 55 -15.37 -20.90 -1.71
N ARG A 56 -16.47 -20.27 -2.13
CA ARG A 56 -16.48 -18.92 -2.74
C ARG A 56 -15.83 -17.82 -1.89
N ILE A 57 -15.67 -18.02 -0.58
CA ILE A 57 -15.04 -17.05 0.33
C ILE A 57 -13.50 -17.15 0.36
N ILE A 58 -12.91 -18.24 -0.13
CA ILE A 58 -11.45 -18.45 -0.06
C ILE A 58 -10.66 -17.32 -0.77
N PRO A 59 -11.03 -16.87 -1.99
CA PRO A 59 -10.29 -15.82 -2.68
C PRO A 59 -10.19 -14.51 -1.88
N SER A 60 -11.31 -14.09 -1.27
CA SER A 60 -11.34 -12.84 -0.51
C SER A 60 -10.53 -12.93 0.79
N LEU A 61 -10.47 -14.10 1.44
CA LEU A 61 -9.60 -14.33 2.59
C LEU A 61 -8.13 -14.25 2.22
N ILE A 62 -7.72 -14.84 1.09
CA ILE A 62 -6.34 -14.78 0.61
C ILE A 62 -5.97 -13.33 0.24
N ALA A 63 -6.84 -12.61 -0.46
CA ALA A 63 -6.62 -11.21 -0.80
C ALA A 63 -6.49 -10.34 0.45
N MET A 64 -7.34 -10.57 1.46
CA MET A 64 -7.30 -9.88 2.74
C MET A 64 -5.98 -10.10 3.47
N ILE A 65 -5.41 -11.32 3.45
CA ILE A 65 -4.08 -11.59 4.03
C ILE A 65 -3.03 -10.70 3.36
N GLY A 66 -3.08 -10.52 2.03
CA GLY A 66 -2.20 -9.61 1.31
C GLY A 66 -2.27 -8.17 1.84
N GLY A 67 -3.49 -7.63 1.99
CA GLY A 67 -3.70 -6.29 2.54
C GLY A 67 -3.24 -6.16 3.99
N VAL A 68 -3.52 -7.16 4.84
CA VAL A 68 -3.10 -7.18 6.25
C VAL A 68 -1.58 -7.22 6.37
N CYS A 69 -0.90 -8.04 5.55
CA CYS A 69 0.57 -8.06 5.49
C CYS A 69 1.12 -6.68 5.11
N MET A 70 0.54 -6.03 4.09
CA MET A 70 0.93 -4.67 3.70
C MET A 70 0.71 -3.66 4.84
N TYR A 71 -0.42 -3.75 5.54
CA TYR A 71 -0.72 -2.90 6.69
C TYR A 71 0.30 -3.07 7.82
N ILE A 72 0.64 -4.31 8.19
CA ILE A 72 1.61 -4.62 9.24
C ILE A 72 3.00 -4.07 8.87
N VAL A 73 3.43 -4.28 7.62
CA VAL A 73 4.71 -3.75 7.11
C VAL A 73 4.72 -2.22 7.17
N GLY A 74 3.64 -1.57 6.73
CA GLY A 74 3.49 -0.12 6.82
C GLY A 74 3.46 0.40 8.25
N TRP A 75 2.84 -0.33 9.17
CA TRP A 75 2.85 0.01 10.59
C TRP A 75 4.27 -0.01 11.16
N ILE A 76 5.05 -1.05 10.84
CA ILE A 76 6.44 -1.21 11.30
C ILE A 76 7.33 -0.10 10.73
N TYR A 77 7.23 0.22 9.44
CA TYR A 77 8.17 1.14 8.78
C TYR A 77 7.75 2.61 8.79
N LEU A 78 6.45 2.91 8.78
CA LEU A 78 5.95 4.28 8.59
C LEU A 78 5.21 4.82 9.81
N VAL A 79 4.39 4.02 10.51
CA VAL A 79 3.62 4.51 11.66
C VAL A 79 4.47 4.52 12.94
N GLY A 80 5.09 3.40 13.26
CA GLY A 80 5.89 3.17 14.46
C GLY A 80 5.08 3.19 15.75
N SER A 81 5.79 3.04 16.88
CA SER A 81 5.20 3.23 18.22
C SER A 81 5.14 4.71 18.61
N ALA A 82 4.30 5.04 19.59
CA ALA A 82 4.17 6.41 20.08
C ALA A 82 5.54 6.94 20.57
N ARG A 83 5.91 8.15 20.13
CA ARG A 83 7.18 8.82 20.43
C ARG A 83 8.45 8.18 19.80
N GLN A 84 8.30 7.22 18.89
CA GLN A 84 9.44 6.68 18.14
C GLN A 84 9.81 7.61 16.97
N ILE A 85 11.11 7.91 16.83
CA ILE A 85 11.64 8.64 15.68
C ILE A 85 11.71 7.67 14.50
N ILE A 86 11.02 8.01 13.40
CA ILE A 86 11.03 7.21 12.18
C ILE A 86 12.29 7.54 11.39
N LEU A 87 13.15 6.54 11.18
CA LEU A 87 14.35 6.68 10.36
C LEU A 87 14.04 6.26 8.91
N VAL A 88 14.62 6.98 7.96
CA VAL A 88 14.50 6.65 6.53
C VAL A 88 15.37 5.42 6.23
N THR A 89 14.77 4.24 6.29
CA THR A 89 15.42 2.97 5.95
C THR A 89 15.17 2.59 4.49
N ARG A 90 15.99 1.67 3.96
CA ARG A 90 15.75 1.08 2.63
C ARG A 90 14.39 0.35 2.55
N GLY A 91 13.96 -0.26 3.65
CA GLY A 91 12.65 -0.93 3.77
C GLY A 91 11.49 0.04 3.58
N LEU A 92 11.55 1.22 4.21
CA LEU A 92 10.54 2.27 4.03
C LEU A 92 10.44 2.71 2.56
N LYS A 93 11.57 2.87 1.86
CA LYS A 93 11.57 3.24 0.44
C LYS A 93 10.87 2.20 -0.42
N TRP A 94 11.21 0.92 -0.24
CA TRP A 94 10.57 -0.19 -0.95
C TRP A 94 9.07 -0.27 -0.66
N TYR A 95 8.69 -0.14 0.61
CA TYR A 95 7.28 -0.08 1.01
C TYR A 95 6.51 1.02 0.26
N MET A 96 7.09 2.23 0.18
CA MET A 96 6.49 3.33 -0.57
C MET A 96 6.37 3.04 -2.07
N TYR A 97 7.41 2.48 -2.70
CA TYR A 97 7.36 2.12 -4.12
C TYR A 97 6.32 1.05 -4.43
N ILE A 98 6.23 0.00 -3.59
CA ILE A 98 5.23 -1.06 -3.74
C ILE A 98 3.82 -0.48 -3.57
N GLY A 99 3.60 0.31 -2.52
CA GLY A 99 2.30 0.94 -2.27
C GLY A 99 1.84 1.83 -3.43
N ILE A 100 2.71 2.72 -3.92
CA ILE A 100 2.41 3.55 -5.10
C ILE A 100 2.17 2.68 -6.34
N GLY A 101 2.97 1.62 -6.54
CA GLY A 101 2.79 0.67 -7.63
C GLY A 101 1.41 0.00 -7.61
N THR A 102 0.93 -0.44 -6.45
CA THR A 102 -0.42 -1.05 -6.33
C THR A 102 -1.53 -0.07 -6.69
N ILE A 103 -1.39 1.21 -6.32
CA ILE A 103 -2.34 2.26 -6.72
C ILE A 103 -2.35 2.44 -8.23
N ILE A 104 -1.18 2.52 -8.87
CA ILE A 104 -1.06 2.66 -10.33
C ILE A 104 -1.72 1.47 -11.04
N ILE A 105 -1.48 0.24 -10.57
CA ILE A 105 -2.09 -0.97 -11.13
C ILE A 105 -3.62 -0.88 -11.09
N ILE A 106 -4.20 -0.47 -9.95
CA ILE A 106 -5.66 -0.30 -9.83
C ILE A 106 -6.16 0.76 -10.79
N LEU A 107 -5.51 1.91 -10.87
CA LEU A 107 -5.92 2.99 -11.77
C LEU A 107 -5.91 2.53 -13.23
N LEU A 108 -4.86 1.82 -13.65
CA LEU A 108 -4.77 1.24 -14.99
C LEU A 108 -5.92 0.26 -15.25
N TRP A 109 -6.22 -0.62 -14.30
CA TRP A 109 -7.36 -1.55 -14.42
C TRP A 109 -8.69 -0.83 -14.53
N MET A 110 -8.94 0.18 -13.68
CA MET A 110 -10.18 0.96 -13.75
C MET A 110 -10.32 1.67 -15.09
N THR A 111 -9.24 2.29 -15.60
CA THR A 111 -9.27 2.94 -16.92
C THR A 111 -9.47 1.94 -18.06
N GLY A 112 -8.86 0.75 -17.99
CA GLY A 112 -9.06 -0.30 -18.98
C GLY A 112 -10.50 -0.81 -19.00
N LEU A 113 -11.11 -1.03 -17.83
CA LEU A 113 -12.51 -1.43 -17.72
C LEU A 113 -13.45 -0.35 -18.28
N LEU A 114 -13.19 0.93 -17.99
CA LEU A 114 -13.99 2.04 -18.51
C LEU A 114 -13.91 2.14 -20.05
N LEU A 115 -12.72 1.99 -20.63
CA LEU A 115 -12.53 2.02 -22.09
C LEU A 115 -13.23 0.86 -22.79
N VAL A 116 -13.26 -0.33 -22.19
CA VAL A 116 -13.97 -1.49 -22.74
C VAL A 116 -15.49 -1.34 -22.66
N SER A 117 -16.00 -0.50 -21.74
CA SER A 117 -17.44 -0.29 -21.54
C SER A 117 -18.06 0.82 -22.40
N LEU A 118 -17.25 1.59 -23.13
CA LEU A 118 -17.67 2.66 -24.05
C LEU A 118 -17.78 2.12 -25.48
#